data_AF-A0A2A3EAH4-F1
#
_entry.id   AF-A0A2A3EAH4-F1
#
_cell.length_a   1.000
_cell.length_b   1.000
_cell.length_c   1.000
_cell.angle_alpha   90.00
_cell.angle_beta   90.00
_cell.angle_gamma   90.00
#
_symmetry.space_group_name_H-M   'P 1'
#
loop_
_entity.id
_entity.type
_entity.pdbx_description
1 polymer ?
#
loop_
_entity_poly.entity_id
_entity_poly.type
_entity_poly.pdbx_seq_one_letter_code
_entity_poly.pdbx_strand_id
1 'polypeptide(L)'
;MSNILKKTTGLTGLAVSSNPRLELSVLYDRILRLSTHLPKEYIYRKSVENLAKERINIVKENENVAVIEEKINQGQVEELINHAKNEIFLIQEIIEQRPWENLLEKAPPHQWTWPAYK
;
A
#
# COMPACT_ATOMS: atom_id res chain seq x y z
N MET A 1 20.35 -6.21 25.83
CA MET A 1 19.32 -5.46 25.09
C MET A 1 18.07 -6.33 25.04
N SER A 2 17.07 -6.01 25.85
CA SER A 2 15.82 -6.78 25.94
C SER A 2 15.02 -6.60 24.65
N ASN A 3 14.87 -7.65 23.85
CA ASN A 3 13.91 -7.66 22.75
C ASN A 3 12.51 -7.47 23.33
N ILE A 4 11.90 -6.31 23.09
CA ILE A 4 10.49 -6.08 23.36
C ILE A 4 9.71 -6.91 22.34
N LEU A 5 9.37 -8.14 22.72
CA LEU A 5 8.54 -9.05 21.93
C LEU A 5 7.07 -8.68 22.16
N LYS A 6 6.41 -8.20 21.11
CA LYS A 6 4.97 -7.91 21.09
C LYS A 6 4.23 -9.24 21.31
N LYS A 7 3.47 -9.38 22.41
CA LYS A 7 2.79 -10.64 22.76
C LYS A 7 1.54 -10.88 21.91
N THR A 8 0.85 -9.82 21.52
CA THR A 8 -0.35 -9.85 20.68
C THR A 8 -0.52 -8.49 19.99
N THR A 9 -1.14 -8.49 18.81
CA THR A 9 -1.57 -7.28 18.09
C THR A 9 -2.86 -6.69 18.68
N GLY A 10 -3.62 -7.47 19.46
CA GLY A 10 -4.94 -7.07 19.96
C GLY A 10 -6.05 -7.14 18.91
N LEU A 11 -5.74 -7.60 17.69
CA LEU A 11 -6.68 -7.75 16.58
C LEU A 11 -6.86 -9.24 16.27
N THR A 12 -8.10 -9.68 16.16
CA THR A 12 -8.41 -11.07 15.79
C THR A 12 -8.00 -11.37 14.36
N GLY A 13 -7.24 -12.45 14.15
CA GLY A 13 -6.80 -12.87 12.81
C GLY A 13 -5.50 -12.20 12.32
N LEU A 14 -4.93 -11.25 13.07
CA LEU A 14 -3.64 -10.63 12.74
C LEU A 14 -2.52 -11.16 13.62
N ALA A 15 -1.72 -12.09 13.07
CA ALA A 15 -0.57 -12.67 13.78
C ALA A 15 0.59 -11.67 13.91
N VAL A 16 1.31 -11.74 15.04
CA VAL A 16 2.52 -10.94 15.26
C VAL A 16 3.63 -11.42 14.32
N SER A 17 4.26 -10.49 13.59
CA SER A 17 5.43 -10.80 12.76
C SER A 17 6.69 -10.83 13.64
N SER A 18 7.54 -11.84 13.45
CA SER A 18 8.79 -11.98 14.21
C SER A 18 9.84 -10.94 13.80
N ASN A 19 9.90 -10.56 12.52
CA ASN A 19 10.88 -9.63 11.96
C ASN A 19 10.22 -8.62 11.00
N PRO A 20 9.41 -7.69 11.53
CA PRO A 20 8.57 -6.82 10.71
C PRO A 20 9.35 -5.89 9.77
N ARG A 21 10.52 -5.39 10.20
CA ARG A 21 11.38 -4.50 9.38
C ARG A 21 11.86 -5.17 8.08
N LEU A 22 12.36 -6.40 8.20
CA LEU A 22 12.86 -7.14 7.04
C LEU A 22 11.72 -7.47 6.08
N GLU A 23 10.59 -7.93 6.62
CA GLU A 23 9.41 -8.25 5.82
C GLU A 23 8.90 -7.01 5.07
N LEU A 24 8.77 -5.85 5.74
CA LEU A 24 8.36 -4.60 5.09
C LEU A 24 9.34 -4.15 4.00
N SER A 25 10.66 -4.19 4.26
CA SER A 25 11.65 -3.79 3.26
C SER A 25 11.52 -4.63 1.99
N VAL A 26 11.40 -5.95 2.13
CA VAL A 26 11.26 -6.87 1.00
C VAL A 26 9.97 -6.61 0.23
N LEU A 27 8.86 -6.36 0.93
CA LEU A 27 7.57 -6.09 0.31
C LEU A 27 7.57 -4.77 -0.45
N TYR A 28 8.11 -3.69 0.13
CA TYR A 28 8.20 -2.41 -0.57
C TYR A 28 9.17 -2.44 -1.76
N ASP A 29 10.30 -3.15 -1.65
CA ASP A 29 11.19 -3.36 -2.80
C ASP A 29 10.49 -4.13 -3.92
N ARG A 30 9.64 -5.10 -3.58
CA ARG A 30 8.82 -5.82 -4.55
C ARG A 30 7.78 -4.91 -5.21
N ILE A 31 7.12 -4.02 -4.45
CA ILE A 31 6.19 -3.01 -4.99
C ILE A 31 6.91 -2.12 -6.00
N LEU A 32 8.10 -1.60 -5.66
CA LEU A 32 8.89 -0.76 -6.57
C LEU A 32 9.34 -1.49 -7.83
N ARG A 33 9.61 -2.80 -7.75
CA ARG A 33 9.91 -3.61 -8.95
C ARG A 33 8.67 -3.76 -9.83
N LEU A 34 7.52 -4.09 -9.24
CA LEU A 34 6.28 -4.25 -9.99
C LEU A 34 5.79 -2.96 -10.63
N SER A 35 5.98 -1.82 -9.95
CA SER A 35 5.60 -0.50 -10.49
C SER A 35 6.34 -0.13 -11.77
N THR A 36 7.50 -0.75 -12.05
CA THR A 36 8.25 -0.51 -13.30
C THR A 36 7.49 -0.94 -14.55
N HIS A 37 6.57 -1.92 -14.43
CA HIS A 37 5.74 -2.41 -15.53
C HIS A 37 4.59 -1.45 -15.89
N LEU A 38 4.24 -0.51 -15.01
CA LEU A 38 3.19 0.47 -15.26
C LEU A 38 3.73 1.65 -16.11
N PRO A 39 2.90 2.36 -16.89
CA PRO A 39 3.34 3.56 -17.60
C PRO A 39 3.82 4.67 -16.65
N LYS A 40 4.87 5.41 -17.02
CA LYS A 40 5.45 6.50 -16.18
C LYS A 40 4.48 7.66 -15.96
N GLU A 41 3.58 7.91 -16.89
CA GLU A 41 2.62 9.01 -16.82
C GLU A 41 1.44 8.68 -15.90
N TYR A 42 1.18 7.39 -15.65
CA TYR A 42 0.06 6.92 -14.83
C TYR A 42 0.16 7.43 -13.40
N ILE A 43 -0.90 8.11 -12.94
CA ILE A 43 -0.93 8.80 -11.65
C ILE A 43 -0.73 7.82 -10.49
N TYR A 44 -1.40 6.67 -10.54
CA TYR A 44 -1.29 5.64 -9.52
C TYR A 44 0.15 5.11 -9.38
N ARG A 45 0.88 4.94 -10.49
CA ARG A 45 2.30 4.57 -10.43
C ARG A 45 3.10 5.59 -9.63
N LYS A 46 2.92 6.88 -9.91
CA LYS A 46 3.64 7.97 -9.21
C LYS A 46 3.32 8.00 -7.72
N SER A 47 2.04 7.85 -7.35
CA SER A 47 1.64 7.86 -5.95
C SER A 47 2.19 6.66 -5.18
N VAL A 48 2.12 5.46 -5.76
CA VAL A 48 2.65 4.23 -5.14
C VAL A 48 4.17 4.29 -5.00
N GLU A 49 4.89 4.75 -6.03
CA GLU A 49 6.34 4.90 -5.94
C GLU A 49 6.76 5.92 -4.88
N ASN A 50 6.06 7.05 -4.77
CA ASN A 50 6.35 8.05 -3.75
C ASN A 50 6.13 7.50 -2.34
N LEU A 51 4.97 6.88 -2.12
CA LEU A 51 4.58 6.29 -0.84
C LEU A 51 5.53 5.15 -0.44
N ALA A 52 5.88 4.25 -1.36
CA ALA A 52 6.80 3.15 -1.08
C ALA A 52 8.20 3.66 -0.73
N LYS A 53 8.72 4.68 -1.44
CA LYS A 53 10.03 5.30 -1.15
C LYS A 53 10.05 5.98 0.21
N GLU A 54 9.02 6.75 0.54
CA GLU A 54 8.88 7.41 1.84
C GLU A 54 8.90 6.39 2.98
N ARG A 55 8.09 5.33 2.86
CA ARG A 55 8.01 4.28 3.89
C ARG A 55 9.30 3.47 4.00
N ILE A 56 9.95 3.14 2.89
CA ILE A 56 11.28 2.49 2.91
C ILE A 56 12.28 3.36 3.67
N ASN A 57 12.28 4.68 3.46
CA ASN A 57 13.20 5.59 4.15
C ASN A 57 12.92 5.60 5.66
N ILE A 58 11.65 5.72 6.06
CA ILE A 58 11.24 5.67 7.48
C ILE A 58 11.67 4.33 8.11
N VAL A 59 11.43 3.21 7.44
CA VAL A 59 11.80 1.88 7.92
C VAL A 59 13.32 1.72 8.01
N LYS A 60 14.11 2.31 7.11
CA LYS A 60 15.58 2.26 7.17
C LYS A 60 16.14 3.11 8.30
N GLU A 61 15.63 4.32 8.49
CA GLU A 61 16.12 5.28 9.49
C GLU A 61 15.85 4.88 10.94
N ASN A 62 14.77 4.12 11.21
CA ASN A 62 14.31 3.87 12.57
C ASN A 62 14.36 2.38 12.89
N GLU A 63 15.18 1.96 13.84
CA GLU A 63 15.27 0.55 14.27
C GLU A 63 14.09 0.13 15.15
N ASN A 64 13.52 1.08 15.90
CA ASN A 64 12.43 0.81 16.82
C ASN A 64 11.07 0.78 16.10
N VAL A 65 10.33 -0.31 16.30
CA VAL A 65 8.99 -0.54 15.72
C VAL A 65 7.99 0.53 16.14
N ALA A 66 8.00 0.97 17.40
CA ALA A 66 7.04 1.97 17.89
C ALA A 66 7.20 3.33 17.19
N VAL A 67 8.46 3.74 16.94
CA VAL A 67 8.76 4.99 16.23
C VAL A 67 8.33 4.90 14.76
N ILE A 68 8.45 3.72 14.14
CA ILE A 68 7.95 3.50 12.78
C ILE A 68 6.42 3.65 12.75
N GLU A 69 5.70 3.06 13.70
CA GLU A 69 4.23 3.15 13.81
C GLU A 69 3.79 4.62 13.99
N GLU A 70 4.45 5.38 14.86
CA GLU A 70 4.16 6.80 15.09
C GLU A 70 4.44 7.66 13.86
N LYS A 71 5.55 7.44 13.17
CA LYS A 71 5.92 8.22 11.97
C LYS A 71 4.99 7.95 10.79
N ILE A 72 4.59 6.69 10.58
CA ILE A 72 3.70 6.32 9.47
C ILE A 72 2.24 6.65 9.81
N ASN A 73 1.86 6.59 11.09
CA ASN A 73 0.54 6.94 11.62
C ASN A 73 -0.62 6.26 10.87
N GLN A 74 -0.46 4.97 10.58
CA GLN A 74 -1.47 4.12 9.92
C GLN A 74 -1.69 2.79 10.65
N GLY A 75 -1.68 2.84 11.99
CA GLY A 75 -1.90 1.66 12.81
C GLY A 75 -0.61 0.86 13.06
N GLN A 76 -0.76 -0.47 13.18
CA GLN A 76 0.33 -1.35 13.60
C GLN A 76 1.20 -1.81 12.42
N VAL A 77 2.44 -2.20 12.70
CA VAL A 77 3.34 -2.68 11.63
C VAL A 77 2.81 -3.94 10.93
N GLU A 78 2.10 -4.81 11.65
CA GLU A 78 1.46 -5.99 11.07
C GLU A 78 0.37 -5.62 10.05
N GLU A 79 -0.38 -4.54 10.28
CA GLU A 79 -1.37 -4.03 9.32
C GLU A 79 -0.67 -3.45 8.08
N LEU A 80 0.45 -2.74 8.27
CA LEU A 80 1.26 -2.24 7.15
C LEU A 80 1.79 -3.37 6.27
N ILE A 81 2.18 -4.51 6.86
CA ILE A 81 2.59 -5.71 6.10
C ILE A 81 1.43 -6.22 5.26
N ASN A 82 0.22 -6.30 5.84
CA ASN A 82 -0.97 -6.73 5.11
C ASN A 82 -1.31 -5.75 3.97
N HIS A 83 -1.22 -4.45 4.22
CA HIS A 83 -1.43 -3.42 3.20
C HIS A 83 -0.43 -3.58 2.05
N ALA A 84 0.86 -3.80 2.35
CA ALA A 84 1.86 -4.01 1.31
C ALA A 84 1.62 -5.30 0.49
N LYS A 85 1.13 -6.37 1.12
CA LYS A 85 0.72 -7.61 0.41
C LYS A 85 -0.47 -7.37 -0.51
N ASN A 86 -1.49 -6.66 -0.04
CA ASN A 86 -2.65 -6.30 -0.84
C ASN A 86 -2.28 -5.37 -2.00
N GLU A 87 -1.37 -4.43 -1.78
CA GLU A 87 -0.87 -3.53 -2.84
C GLU A 87 -0.16 -4.31 -3.95
N ILE A 88 0.64 -5.32 -3.60
CA ILE A 88 1.29 -6.19 -4.58
C ILE A 88 0.24 -6.91 -5.44
N PHE A 89 -0.79 -7.46 -4.81
CA PHE A 89 -1.89 -8.13 -5.51
C PHE A 89 -2.65 -7.15 -6.42
N LEU A 90 -2.98 -5.97 -5.90
CA LEU A 90 -3.66 -4.91 -6.64
C LEU A 90 -2.86 -4.47 -7.87
N ILE A 91 -1.53 -4.29 -7.75
CA ILE A 91 -0.69 -3.91 -8.89
C ILE A 91 -0.72 -4.99 -9.97
N GLN A 92 -0.74 -6.27 -9.60
CA GLN A 92 -0.84 -7.38 -10.55
C GLN A 92 -2.17 -7.31 -11.32
N GLU A 93 -3.29 -7.12 -10.62
CA GLU A 93 -4.60 -6.96 -11.26
C GLU A 93 -4.64 -5.70 -12.14
N ILE A 94 -4.08 -4.58 -11.69
CA ILE A 94 -4.00 -3.33 -12.47
C ILE A 94 -3.22 -3.52 -13.76
N ILE A 95 -2.14 -4.33 -13.75
CA ILE A 95 -1.37 -4.65 -14.95
C ILE A 95 -2.24 -5.41 -15.97
N GLU A 96 -3.09 -6.31 -15.49
CA GLU A 96 -4.01 -7.10 -16.32
C GLU A 96 -5.18 -6.25 -16.85
N GLN A 97 -5.80 -5.45 -16.00
CA GLN A 97 -6.99 -4.65 -16.32
C GLN A 97 -6.68 -3.38 -17.13
N ARG A 98 -5.45 -2.88 -17.10
CA ARG A 98 -4.98 -1.67 -17.81
C ARG A 98 -5.91 -0.46 -17.67
N PRO A 99 -6.26 -0.04 -16.43
CA PRO A 99 -7.21 1.04 -16.20
C PRO A 99 -6.73 2.43 -16.63
N TRP A 100 -5.47 2.57 -17.06
CA TRP A 100 -4.91 3.81 -17.61
C TRP A 100 -5.32 4.06 -19.06
N GLU A 101 -6.00 3.12 -19.70
CA GLU A 101 -6.62 3.34 -21.01
C GLU A 101 -7.84 4.26 -20.90
N ASN A 102 -8.31 4.78 -22.03
CA ASN A 102 -9.48 5.66 -22.06
C ASN A 102 -10.73 4.91 -21.60
N LEU A 103 -11.73 5.64 -21.09
CA LEU A 103 -13.03 5.06 -20.76
C LEU A 103 -13.58 4.27 -21.94
N LEU A 104 -13.94 3.00 -21.68
CA LEU A 104 -14.56 2.11 -22.66
C LEU A 104 -15.87 2.70 -23.20
N GLU A 105 -16.71 3.24 -22.30
CA GLU A 105 -17.99 3.85 -22.63
C GLU A 105 -18.16 5.19 -21.93
N LYS A 106 -18.66 6.18 -22.67
CA LYS A 106 -19.06 7.46 -22.08
C LYS A 106 -20.40 7.27 -21.38
N ALA A 107 -20.58 7.99 -20.27
CA ALA A 107 -21.85 7.99 -19.56
C ALA A 107 -23.01 8.40 -20.50
N PRO A 108 -24.15 7.68 -20.46
CA PRO A 108 -25.37 8.10 -21.14
C PRO A 108 -25.79 9.51 -20.70
N PRO A 109 -26.45 10.29 -21.59
CA PRO A 109 -27.00 11.58 -21.19
C PRO A 109 -27.96 11.39 -20.00
N HIS A 110 -27.87 12.29 -19.01
CA HIS A 110 -28.67 12.30 -17.77
C HIS A 110 -28.40 11.20 -16.73
N GLN A 111 -27.45 10.28 -16.95
CA GLN A 111 -27.09 9.22 -15.98
C GLN A 111 -26.66 9.77 -14.61
N TRP A 112 -25.89 10.87 -14.60
CA TRP A 112 -25.31 11.48 -13.40
C TRP A 112 -26.01 12.80 -13.01
N THR A 113 -27.19 13.07 -13.54
CA THR A 113 -27.96 14.27 -13.18
C THR A 113 -28.76 14.00 -11.91
N TRP A 114 -28.45 14.74 -10.84
CA TRP A 114 -29.20 14.71 -9.59
C TRP A 114 -29.56 16.13 -9.13
N PRO A 115 -30.83 16.41 -8.71
CA PRO A 115 -31.97 15.51 -8.65
C PRO A 115 -32.43 15.01 -10.02
N ALA A 116 -33.02 13.81 -10.06
CA ALA A 116 -33.68 13.32 -11.26
C ALA A 116 -34.74 14.34 -11.69
N TYR A 117 -34.69 14.81 -12.93
CA TYR A 117 -35.59 15.85 -13.46
C TYR A 117 -37.06 15.44 -13.20
N LYS A 118 -37.90 16.40 -12.80
CA LYS A 118 -39.36 16.20 -12.70
C LYS A 118 -39.98 16.06 -14.08
#